data_AF-A0A6L3YAV1-F1
#
_entry.id   AF-A0A6L3YAV1-F1
#
_cell.length_a   1.000
_cell.length_b   1.000
_cell.length_c   1.000
_cell.angle_alpha   90.00
_cell.angle_beta   90.00
_cell.angle_gamma   90.00
#
_symmetry.space_group_name_H-M   'P 1'
#
loop_
_entity.id
_entity.type
_entity.pdbx_description
1 polymer ?
#
loop_
_entity_poly.entity_id
_entity_poly.type
_entity_poly.pdbx_seq_one_letter_code
_entity_poly.pdbx_strand_id
1 'polypeptide(L)'
;MDIEKLLQEAITKPSDEVLAAAPFLDGWWIIQAGHFLRARGQVDGHPSICDPYVTTSPVMGFNVDEGWMRTRSRYYRIGSPIDLDKLRLVEAIPIQDANHMLERMRLQLRDELDAGRKNRLH
;
A
#
# COMPACT_ATOMS: atom_id res chain seq x y z
N MET A 1 -28.71 -3.55 -5.89
CA MET A 1 -27.85 -3.37 -4.70
C MET A 1 -28.76 -2.82 -3.62
N ASP A 2 -28.99 -3.60 -2.56
CA ASP A 2 -29.76 -3.15 -1.41
C ASP A 2 -28.87 -2.24 -0.56
N ILE A 3 -29.22 -0.96 -0.50
CA ILE A 3 -28.42 0.05 0.21
C ILE A 3 -28.50 -0.16 1.72
N GLU A 4 -29.66 -0.55 2.25
CA GLU A 4 -29.82 -0.80 3.69
C GLU A 4 -28.93 -1.96 4.13
N LYS A 5 -28.95 -3.06 3.36
CA LYS A 5 -28.05 -4.19 3.60
C LYS A 5 -26.58 -3.78 3.57
N LEU A 6 -26.18 -2.99 2.57
CA LEU A 6 -24.79 -2.50 2.47
C LEU A 6 -24.37 -1.65 3.69
N LEU A 7 -25.27 -0.81 4.19
CA LEU A 7 -25.01 0.03 5.36
C LEU A 7 -24.89 -0.81 6.64
N GLN A 8 -25.67 -1.89 6.78
CA GLN A 8 -25.53 -2.83 7.89
C GLN A 8 -24.21 -3.61 7.82
N GLU A 9 -23.86 -4.11 6.63
CA GLU A 9 -22.58 -4.76 6.35
C GLU A 9 -21.36 -3.84 6.58
N ALA A 10 -21.55 -2.53 6.47
CA ALA A 10 -20.48 -1.56 6.66
C ALA A 10 -20.06 -1.37 8.12
N ILE A 11 -20.92 -1.73 9.08
CA ILE A 11 -20.67 -1.55 10.51
C ILE A 11 -20.64 -2.87 11.29
N THR A 12 -20.93 -3.99 10.61
CA THR A 12 -20.98 -5.31 11.23
C THR A 12 -19.83 -6.16 10.71
N LYS A 13 -19.09 -6.79 11.63
CA LYS A 13 -18.04 -7.73 11.26
C LYS A 13 -18.63 -8.88 10.41
N PRO A 14 -18.11 -9.15 9.21
CA PRO A 14 -18.50 -10.31 8.42
C PRO A 14 -18.10 -11.63 9.08
N SER A 15 -18.70 -12.75 8.66
CA SER A 15 -18.28 -14.07 9.14
C SER A 15 -16.84 -14.38 8.73
N ASP A 16 -16.18 -15.24 9.51
CA ASP A 16 -14.79 -15.64 9.24
C ASP A 16 -14.64 -16.32 7.87
N GLU A 17 -15.66 -17.07 7.41
CA GLU A 17 -15.69 -17.67 6.06
C GLU A 17 -15.69 -16.62 4.94
N VAL A 18 -16.47 -15.54 5.12
CA VAL A 18 -16.52 -14.43 4.16
C VAL A 18 -15.18 -13.71 4.12
N LEU A 19 -14.52 -13.54 5.26
CA LEU A 19 -13.19 -12.93 5.33
C LEU A 19 -12.10 -13.83 4.76
N ALA A 20 -12.15 -15.13 5.01
CA ALA A 20 -11.16 -16.08 4.49
C ALA A 20 -11.15 -16.13 2.95
N ALA A 21 -12.31 -15.91 2.32
CA ALA A 21 -12.44 -15.82 0.87
C ALA A 21 -12.16 -14.41 0.29
N ALA A 22 -11.99 -13.39 1.15
CA ALA A 22 -11.81 -12.02 0.71
C ALA A 22 -10.35 -11.74 0.29
N PRO A 23 -10.13 -10.87 -0.70
CA PRO A 23 -8.78 -10.41 -1.04
C PRO A 23 -8.09 -9.74 0.15
N PHE A 24 -6.77 -9.85 0.21
CA PHE A 24 -5.97 -9.19 1.23
C PHE A 24 -5.47 -7.83 0.73
N LEU A 25 -5.60 -6.80 1.54
CA LEU A 25 -5.14 -5.44 1.24
C LEU A 25 -4.17 -4.98 2.34
N ASP A 26 -2.90 -4.78 2.00
CA ASP A 26 -1.84 -4.39 2.94
C ASP A 26 -1.17 -3.07 2.54
N GLY A 27 -0.44 -2.47 3.49
CA GLY A 27 0.26 -1.21 3.29
C GLY A 27 -0.67 -0.11 2.78
N TRP A 28 -1.89 -0.06 3.29
CA TRP A 28 -2.99 0.69 2.70
C TRP A 28 -3.18 2.06 3.35
N TRP A 29 -3.76 3.00 2.62
CA TRP A 29 -4.15 4.33 3.10
C TRP A 29 -5.46 4.79 2.48
N ILE A 30 -6.13 5.74 3.13
CA ILE A 30 -7.36 6.34 2.63
C ILE A 30 -7.03 7.56 1.76
N ILE A 31 -7.71 7.65 0.63
CA ILE A 31 -7.73 8.82 -0.25
C ILE A 31 -9.16 9.33 -0.42
N GLN A 32 -9.31 10.64 -0.59
CA GLN A 32 -10.55 11.23 -1.04
C GLN A 32 -10.57 11.32 -2.57
N ALA A 33 -11.60 10.73 -3.18
CA ALA A 33 -11.84 10.79 -4.62
C ALA A 33 -13.24 11.36 -4.88
N GLY A 34 -13.32 12.68 -5.05
CA GLY A 34 -14.58 13.42 -5.09
C GLY A 34 -15.28 13.39 -3.72
N HIS A 35 -16.54 12.94 -3.70
CA HIS A 35 -17.35 12.82 -2.47
C HIS A 35 -17.19 11.48 -1.74
N PHE A 36 -16.30 10.60 -2.22
CA PHE A 36 -16.13 9.26 -1.66
C PHE A 36 -14.72 9.07 -1.10
N LEU A 37 -14.66 8.35 0.02
CA LEU A 37 -13.41 7.78 0.52
C LEU A 37 -13.12 6.47 -0.22
N ARG A 38 -11.86 6.23 -0.54
CA ARG A 38 -11.37 5.00 -1.16
C ARG A 38 -10.08 4.56 -0.45
N ALA A 39 -9.80 3.27 -0.46
CA ALA A 39 -8.51 2.77 -0.02
C ALA A 39 -7.59 2.59 -1.23
N ARG A 40 -6.31 2.88 -1.04
CA ARG A 40 -5.24 2.48 -1.96
C ARG A 40 -4.24 1.64 -1.18
N GLY A 41 -3.73 0.58 -1.79
CA GLY A 41 -2.82 -0.34 -1.11
C GLY A 41 -2.43 -1.50 -1.98
N GLN A 42 -1.57 -2.37 -1.44
CA GLN A 42 -1.13 -3.57 -2.12
C GLN A 42 -2.19 -4.66 -1.98
N VAL A 43 -2.65 -5.25 -3.08
CA VAL A 43 -3.67 -6.31 -3.05
C VAL A 43 -3.06 -7.67 -3.38
N ASP A 44 -3.54 -8.70 -2.71
CA ASP A 44 -3.26 -10.09 -3.02
C ASP A 44 -4.57 -10.92 -3.07
N GLY A 45 -4.57 -11.98 -3.89
CA GLY A 45 -5.72 -12.85 -4.08
C GLY A 45 -6.93 -12.17 -4.74
N HIS A 46 -6.74 -11.03 -5.42
CA HIS A 46 -7.85 -10.33 -6.06
C HIS A 46 -8.31 -11.09 -7.32
N PRO A 47 -9.60 -11.45 -7.45
CA PRO A 47 -10.08 -12.39 -8.48
C PRO A 47 -10.00 -11.85 -9.92
N SER A 48 -9.75 -10.55 -10.10
CA SER A 48 -9.77 -9.90 -11.41
C SER A 48 -8.68 -8.86 -11.64
N ILE A 49 -7.75 -8.68 -10.69
CA ILE A 49 -6.69 -7.67 -10.81
C ILE A 49 -5.36 -8.38 -10.63
N CYS A 50 -4.46 -8.21 -11.62
CA CYS A 50 -3.08 -8.69 -11.58
C CYS A 50 -2.07 -7.57 -11.25
N ASP A 51 -2.55 -6.35 -10.95
CA ASP A 51 -1.71 -5.25 -10.48
C ASP A 51 -1.48 -5.40 -8.97
N PRO A 52 -0.22 -5.33 -8.47
CA PRO A 52 0.06 -5.38 -7.05
C PRO A 52 -0.60 -4.24 -6.27
N TYR A 53 -0.92 -3.09 -6.88
CA TYR A 53 -1.54 -1.96 -6.20
C TYR A 53 -2.91 -1.61 -6.77
N VAL A 54 -3.89 -1.41 -5.89
CA VAL A 54 -5.26 -1.06 -6.29
C VAL A 54 -5.76 0.19 -5.63
N THR A 55 -6.63 0.90 -6.33
CA THR A 55 -7.56 1.86 -5.72
C THR A 55 -8.92 1.21 -5.66
N THR A 56 -9.47 1.04 -4.45
CA THR A 56 -10.73 0.32 -4.26
C THR A 56 -11.93 1.11 -4.76
N SER A 57 -13.07 0.41 -4.87
CA SER A 57 -14.39 1.08 -4.86
C SER A 57 -14.59 1.86 -3.54
N PRO A 58 -15.59 2.77 -3.46
CA PRO A 58 -15.84 3.54 -2.24
C PRO A 58 -15.89 2.68 -0.98
N VAL A 59 -15.17 3.10 0.05
CA VAL A 59 -15.17 2.48 1.38
C VAL A 59 -16.48 2.84 2.07
N MET A 60 -17.14 1.83 2.64
CA MET A 60 -18.39 1.99 3.39
C MET A 60 -18.16 1.85 4.88
N GLY A 61 -17.23 0.98 5.28
CA GLY A 61 -16.74 0.89 6.65
C GLY A 61 -15.58 -0.08 6.79
N PHE A 62 -14.88 -0.03 7.91
CA PHE A 62 -13.73 -0.88 8.20
C PHE A 62 -13.47 -0.90 9.71
N ASN A 63 -12.79 -1.95 10.17
CA ASN A 63 -12.26 -2.03 11.51
C ASN A 63 -10.82 -2.57 11.43
N VAL A 64 -9.85 -1.74 11.83
CA VAL A 64 -8.43 -2.08 11.76
C VAL A 64 -8.08 -3.19 12.74
N ASP A 65 -8.62 -3.12 13.96
CA ASP A 65 -8.33 -4.10 15.02
C ASP A 65 -8.92 -5.47 14.70
N GLU A 66 -10.07 -5.51 14.02
CA GLU A 66 -10.71 -6.74 13.56
C GLU A 66 -10.27 -7.18 12.15
N GLY A 67 -9.39 -6.41 11.49
CA GLY A 67 -8.74 -6.81 10.24
C GLY A 67 -9.65 -6.89 9.02
N TRP A 68 -10.73 -6.09 8.95
CA TRP A 68 -11.64 -6.10 7.79
C TRP A 68 -12.00 -4.71 7.25
N MET A 69 -12.31 -4.67 5.96
CA MET A 69 -12.85 -3.49 5.26
C MET A 69 -13.99 -3.88 4.33
N ARG A 70 -15.13 -3.18 4.43
CA ARG A 70 -16.25 -3.26 3.49
C ARG A 70 -16.20 -2.07 2.53
N THR A 71 -16.06 -2.37 1.25
CA THR A 71 -16.23 -1.39 0.15
C THR A 71 -17.61 -1.57 -0.48
N ARG A 72 -18.00 -0.75 -1.46
CA ARG A 72 -19.24 -1.02 -2.24
C ARG A 72 -19.27 -2.40 -2.88
N SER A 73 -18.13 -2.83 -3.42
CA SER A 73 -18.07 -4.02 -4.27
C SER A 73 -17.78 -5.31 -3.51
N ARG A 74 -17.01 -5.28 -2.42
CA ARG A 74 -16.64 -6.48 -1.64
C ARG A 74 -16.08 -6.16 -0.26
N TYR A 75 -15.89 -7.22 0.52
CA TYR A 75 -15.02 -7.25 1.68
C TYR A 75 -13.56 -7.42 1.28
N TYR A 76 -12.67 -6.93 2.12
CA TYR A 76 -11.24 -7.19 2.14
C TYR A 76 -10.84 -7.63 3.55
N ARG A 77 -9.91 -8.58 3.64
CA ARG A 77 -9.03 -8.66 4.79
C ARG A 77 -8.02 -7.54 4.68
N ILE A 78 -7.76 -6.82 5.77
CA ILE A 78 -6.80 -5.73 5.77
C ILE A 78 -5.60 -6.04 6.66
N GLY A 79 -4.43 -5.68 6.16
CA GLY A 79 -3.16 -5.72 6.89
C GLY A 79 -2.86 -4.39 7.56
N SER A 80 -1.59 -4.10 7.77
CA SER A 80 -1.16 -2.86 8.41
C SER A 80 -1.41 -1.68 7.48
N PRO A 81 -2.07 -0.60 7.95
CA PRO A 81 -2.09 0.64 7.20
C PRO A 81 -0.67 1.18 7.10
N ILE A 82 -0.39 1.92 6.04
CA ILE A 82 0.89 2.63 5.92
C ILE A 82 0.96 3.72 6.98
N ASP A 83 2.10 3.86 7.64
CA ASP A 83 2.35 4.95 8.57
C ASP A 83 2.72 6.21 7.78
N LEU A 84 1.71 7.02 7.48
CA LEU A 84 1.88 8.24 6.69
C LEU A 84 2.80 9.26 7.37
N ASP A 85 2.88 9.28 8.70
CA ASP A 85 3.75 10.20 9.44
C ASP A 85 5.23 9.81 9.31
N LYS A 86 5.51 8.53 9.10
CA LYS A 86 6.85 8.03 8.78
C LYS A 86 7.22 8.16 7.30
N LEU A 87 6.24 8.35 6.42
CA LEU A 87 6.53 8.67 5.02
C LEU A 87 7.01 10.12 4.94
N ARG A 88 8.32 10.30 4.91
CA ARG A 88 8.87 11.51 4.32
C ARG A 88 8.48 11.51 2.85
N LEU A 89 7.64 12.47 2.45
CA LEU A 89 7.57 12.91 1.07
C LEU A 89 8.99 13.36 0.69
N VAL A 90 9.76 12.45 0.10
CA VAL A 90 10.99 12.82 -0.58
C VAL A 90 10.58 13.61 -1.81
N GLU A 91 11.18 14.78 -1.99
CA GLU A 91 10.98 15.53 -3.22
C GLU A 91 11.29 14.61 -4.40
N ALA A 92 10.36 14.53 -5.34
CA ALA A 92 10.58 13.76 -6.55
C ALA A 92 11.78 14.36 -7.28
N ILE A 93 12.83 13.57 -7.44
CA ILE A 93 14.02 13.99 -8.17
C ILE A 93 13.68 13.91 -9.67
N PRO A 94 13.80 15.01 -10.45
CA PRO A 94 13.65 14.96 -11.90
C PRO A 94 14.55 13.88 -12.49
N ILE A 95 14.07 13.14 -13.50
CA ILE A 95 14.80 11.97 -14.00
C ILE A 95 16.20 12.34 -14.51
N GLN A 96 16.38 13.57 -15.00
CA GLN A 96 17.65 14.10 -15.44
C GLN A 96 18.64 14.27 -14.28
N ASP A 97 18.15 14.73 -13.12
CA ASP A 97 18.96 14.90 -11.90
C ASP A 97 19.27 13.55 -11.25
N ALA A 98 18.32 12.60 -11.34
CA ALA A 98 18.50 11.25 -10.81
C ALA A 98 19.70 10.53 -11.47
N ASN A 99 19.90 10.69 -12.78
CA ASN A 99 21.04 10.09 -13.47
C ASN A 99 22.38 10.64 -12.96
N HIS A 100 22.50 11.97 -12.82
CA HIS A 100 23.71 12.60 -12.29
C HIS A 100 23.97 12.17 -10.84
N MET A 101 22.93 12.06 -10.02
CA MET A 101 23.06 11.56 -8.65
C MET A 101 23.54 10.11 -8.62
N LEU A 102 22.98 9.25 -9.48
CA LEU A 102 23.41 7.85 -9.59
C LEU A 102 24.87 7.71 -10.03
N GLU A 103 25.34 8.54 -10.96
CA GLU A 103 26.75 8.55 -11.36
C GLU A 103 27.67 8.88 -10.19
N ARG A 104 27.34 9.92 -9.42
CA ARG A 104 28.11 10.28 -8.22
C ARG A 104 28.09 9.19 -7.16
N MET A 105 26.92 8.60 -6.89
CA MET A 105 26.80 7.49 -5.94
C MET A 105 27.68 6.29 -6.35
N ARG A 106 27.71 5.94 -7.65
CA ARG A 106 28.53 4.84 -8.17
C ARG A 106 30.02 5.12 -8.01
N LEU A 107 30.46 6.35 -8.29
CA LEU A 107 31.86 6.73 -8.12
C LEU A 107 32.27 6.61 -6.65
N GLN A 108 31.46 7.14 -5.73
CA GLN A 108 31.74 7.08 -4.30
C GLN A 108 31.82 5.63 -3.79
N LEU A 109 30.86 4.77 -4.16
CA LEU A 109 30.89 3.36 -3.78
C LEU A 109 32.15 2.65 -4.32
N ARG A 110 32.62 3.04 -5.51
CA ARG A 110 33.84 2.47 -6.09
C ARG A 110 35.09 2.87 -5.32
N ASP A 111 35.19 4.15 -4.95
CA ASP A 111 36.29 4.66 -4.15
C ASP A 111 36.33 3.98 -2.76
N GLU A 112 35.17 3.79 -2.12
CA GLU A 112 35.04 3.07 -0.85
C GLU A 112 35.51 1.61 -0.96
N LEU A 113 35.14 0.91 -2.04
CA LEU A 113 35.58 -0.47 -2.30
C LEU A 113 37.10 -0.55 -2.51
N ASP A 114 37.68 0.39 -3.24
CA ASP A 114 39.12 0.41 -3.51
C ASP A 114 39.94 0.80 -2.27
N ALA A 115 39.44 1.71 -1.44
CA ALA A 115 40.03 2.02 -0.13
C ALA A 115 39.97 0.81 0.81
N GLY A 116 38.83 0.11 0.87
CA GLY A 116 38.68 -1.11 1.67
C GLY A 116 39.49 -2.32 1.18
N ARG A 117 39.90 -2.33 -0.09
CA ARG A 117 40.87 -3.32 -0.62
C ARG A 117 42.30 -2.97 -0.22
N LYS A 118 42.70 -1.70 -0.31
CA LYS A 118 44.04 -1.24 0.10
C LYS A 118 44.29 -1.49 1.59
N ASN A 119 43.29 -1.27 2.45
CA ASN A 119 43.39 -1.53 3.89
C ASN A 119 43.45 -3.02 4.27
N ARG A 120 43.13 -3.95 3.37
CA ARG A 120 43.20 -5.41 3.60
C ARG A 120 44.51 -6.05 3.12
N LEU A 121 45.36 -5.29 2.45
CA LEU A 121 46.66 -5.74 1.91
C LEU A 121 47.86 -5.24 2.75
N HIS A 122 47.58 -4.63 3.90
CA HIS A 122 48.53 -4.26 4.95
C HIS A 122 48.22 -5.04 6.23
#